data_AF-X8JBM5-F1
#
_entry.id   AF-X8JBM5-F1
#
_cell.length_a   1.000
_cell.length_b   1.000
_cell.length_c   1.000
_cell.angle_alpha   90.00
_cell.angle_beta   90.00
_cell.angle_gamma   90.00
#
_symmetry.space_group_name_H-M   'P 1'
#
loop_
_entity.id
_entity.type
_entity.pdbx_description
1 polymer ?
#
loop_
_entity_poly.entity_id
_entity_poly.type
_entity_poly.pdbx_seq_one_letter_code
_entity_poly.pdbx_strand_id
1 'polypeptide(L)'
;MASLSFKDGPLVWIDLETTGLDAKQNRILEIAVLITNGNLEVVDEEGCHYIVKSGSEALKEMDEWCLNQHTKTGLVKSSQESTYSPEEVAKFVLEYIKRWVPEPRTAVLAGSSVHFDATFLRATGPDVIENGGSQIWNIIPDHLHYRIVDVSTLKELCRRWYPTATERWKHLSPRGSNHR
;
A
#
# COMPACT_ATOMS: atom_id res chain seq x y z
N MET A 1 -22.20 9.09 1.07
CA MET A 1 -22.31 7.98 2.05
C MET A 1 -21.86 8.49 3.41
N ALA A 2 -22.34 7.92 4.51
CA ALA A 2 -21.86 8.27 5.85
C ALA A 2 -20.46 7.68 6.09
N SER A 3 -19.67 8.31 6.96
CA SER A 3 -18.38 7.76 7.41
C SER A 3 -18.57 6.45 8.18
N LEU A 4 -17.62 5.53 8.06
CA LEU A 4 -17.59 4.25 8.75
C LEU A 4 -17.14 4.40 10.21
N SER A 5 -17.71 3.57 11.07
CA SER A 5 -17.41 3.43 12.49
C SER A 5 -16.81 2.05 12.79
N PHE A 6 -16.44 1.81 14.05
CA PHE A 6 -15.92 0.50 14.47
C PHE A 6 -16.87 -0.66 14.15
N LYS A 7 -18.19 -0.44 14.24
CA LYS A 7 -19.20 -1.49 13.98
C LYS A 7 -19.26 -1.91 12.52
N ASP A 8 -18.87 -1.01 11.62
CA ASP A 8 -18.87 -1.27 10.18
C ASP A 8 -17.66 -2.10 9.74
N GLY A 9 -16.68 -2.30 10.64
CA GLY A 9 -15.47 -3.10 10.38
C GLY A 9 -14.61 -2.58 9.23
N PRO A 10 -14.27 -1.27 9.16
CA PRO A 10 -13.58 -0.70 8.01
C PRO A 10 -12.19 -1.31 7.79
N LEU A 11 -11.90 -1.57 6.51
CA LEU A 11 -10.60 -2.03 6.03
C LEU A 11 -10.01 -0.97 5.10
N VAL A 12 -8.75 -0.61 5.34
CA VAL A 12 -7.99 0.30 4.47
C VAL A 12 -7.02 -0.55 3.68
N TRP A 13 -7.35 -0.79 2.41
CA TRP A 13 -6.58 -1.58 1.48
C TRP A 13 -5.46 -0.73 0.91
N ILE A 14 -4.20 -1.11 1.12
CA ILE A 14 -3.03 -0.37 0.61
C ILE A 14 -2.16 -1.32 -0.22
N ASP A 15 -1.61 -0.76 -1.29
CA ASP A 15 -0.62 -1.39 -2.17
C ASP A 15 0.45 -0.35 -2.50
N LEU A 16 1.73 -0.71 -2.31
CA LEU A 16 2.88 0.16 -2.55
C LEU A 16 3.80 -0.41 -3.63
N GLU A 17 4.21 0.45 -4.55
CA GLU A 17 5.39 0.20 -5.37
C GLU A 17 6.60 0.90 -4.76
N THR A 18 7.73 0.20 -4.71
CA THR A 18 8.93 0.64 -3.99
C THR A 18 10.18 0.45 -4.85
N THR A 19 11.27 1.13 -4.49
CA THR A 19 12.56 0.98 -5.19
C THR A 19 13.28 -0.33 -4.89
N GLY A 20 12.80 -1.12 -3.94
CA GLY A 20 13.37 -2.39 -3.52
C GLY A 20 12.69 -2.92 -2.26
N LEU A 21 13.26 -3.96 -1.64
CA LEU A 21 12.58 -4.68 -0.56
C LEU A 21 12.95 -4.21 0.86
N ASP A 22 13.97 -3.35 1.03
CA ASP A 22 14.42 -2.88 2.35
C ASP A 22 13.84 -1.50 2.66
N ALA A 23 12.79 -1.46 3.48
CA ALA A 23 12.14 -0.23 3.93
C ALA A 23 13.06 0.80 4.61
N LYS A 24 14.27 0.42 5.04
CA LYS A 24 15.26 1.36 5.60
C LYS A 24 16.10 2.07 4.54
N GLN A 25 16.25 1.48 3.36
CA GLN A 25 17.14 1.96 2.30
C GLN A 25 16.36 2.37 1.04
N ASN A 26 15.19 1.77 0.82
CA ASN A 26 14.34 1.97 -0.33
C ASN A 26 13.19 2.94 0.01
N ARG A 27 12.67 3.60 -1.03
CA ARG A 27 11.59 4.58 -0.95
C ARG A 27 10.32 4.07 -1.62
N ILE A 28 9.19 4.72 -1.31
CA ILE A 28 7.91 4.50 -1.98
C ILE A 28 7.89 5.30 -3.29
N LEU A 29 7.44 4.67 -4.37
CA LEU A 29 7.27 5.27 -5.70
C LEU A 29 5.80 5.50 -6.04
N GLU A 30 4.91 4.66 -5.52
CA GLU A 30 3.48 4.69 -5.79
C GLU A 30 2.74 4.20 -4.55
N ILE A 31 1.58 4.79 -4.30
CA ILE A 31 0.65 4.31 -3.28
C ILE A 31 -0.77 4.34 -3.83
N ALA A 32 -1.44 3.20 -3.72
CA ALA A 32 -2.86 3.06 -4.00
C ALA A 32 -3.61 2.69 -2.72
N VAL A 33 -4.78 3.29 -2.50
CA VAL A 33 -5.62 3.06 -1.34
C VAL A 33 -7.09 2.91 -1.74
N LEU A 34 -7.72 1.83 -1.29
CA LEU A 34 -9.16 1.63 -1.35
C LEU A 34 -9.71 1.38 0.06
N ILE A 35 -10.98 1.71 0.29
CA ILE A 35 -11.62 1.50 1.59
C ILE A 35 -12.88 0.67 1.39
N THR A 36 -13.05 -0.33 2.26
CA THR A 36 -14.26 -1.13 2.32
C THR A 36 -14.82 -1.16 3.73
N ASN A 37 -16.10 -1.50 3.86
CA ASN A 37 -16.61 -2.01 5.13
C ASN A 37 -16.17 -3.47 5.37
N GLY A 38 -16.61 -4.07 6.48
CA GLY A 38 -16.27 -5.43 6.87
C GLY A 38 -16.86 -6.53 5.98
N ASN A 39 -17.85 -6.18 5.13
CA ASN A 39 -18.41 -7.06 4.11
C ASN A 39 -17.72 -6.93 2.76
N LEU A 40 -16.61 -6.18 2.68
CA LEU A 40 -15.84 -5.91 1.47
C LEU A 40 -16.58 -5.06 0.43
N GLU A 41 -17.59 -4.31 0.86
CA GLU A 41 -18.27 -3.33 0.00
C GLU A 41 -17.43 -2.07 -0.06
N VAL A 42 -17.08 -1.65 -1.28
CA VAL A 42 -16.25 -0.47 -1.55
C VAL A 42 -17.03 0.81 -1.24
N VAL A 43 -16.42 1.74 -0.50
CA VAL A 43 -17.07 3.01 -0.15
C VAL A 43 -16.84 4.12 -1.19
N ASP A 44 -15.79 3.97 -1.99
CA ASP A 44 -15.35 4.89 -3.04
C ASP A 44 -14.64 4.08 -4.14
N GLU A 45 -15.26 3.98 -5.32
CA GLU A 45 -14.77 3.17 -6.46
C GLU A 45 -13.50 3.77 -7.10
N GLU A 46 -13.27 5.08 -6.95
CA GLU A 46 -12.08 5.74 -7.49
C GLU A 46 -10.87 5.50 -6.58
N GLY A 47 -11.09 5.46 -5.27
CA GLY A 47 -10.02 5.31 -4.30
C GLY A 47 -9.10 6.53 -4.21
N CYS A 48 -7.87 6.28 -3.78
CA CYS A 48 -6.81 7.26 -3.71
C CYS A 48 -5.56 6.67 -4.35
N HIS A 49 -4.95 7.38 -5.30
CA HIS A 49 -3.80 6.90 -6.06
C HIS A 49 -2.83 8.05 -6.31
N TYR A 50 -1.55 7.83 -5.97
CA TYR A 50 -0.51 8.82 -6.17
C TYR A 50 0.81 8.17 -6.56
N ILE A 51 1.48 8.80 -7.53
CA ILE A 51 2.87 8.53 -7.86
C ILE A 51 3.73 9.55 -7.09
N VAL A 52 4.70 9.05 -6.33
CA VAL A 52 5.56 9.85 -5.45
C VAL A 52 6.77 10.35 -6.22
N LYS A 53 7.08 11.64 -6.07
CA LYS A 53 8.29 12.22 -6.61
C LYS A 53 9.52 11.61 -5.95
N SER A 54 10.31 10.89 -6.74
CA SER A 54 11.42 10.08 -6.22
C SER A 54 12.80 10.52 -6.76
N GLY A 55 12.82 11.31 -7.83
CA GLY A 55 14.04 11.90 -8.38
C GLY A 55 14.98 10.89 -9.06
N SER A 56 16.25 11.25 -9.17
CA SER A 56 17.28 10.39 -9.77
C SER A 56 17.80 9.34 -8.77
N GLU A 57 17.59 9.58 -7.49
CA GLU A 57 18.01 8.77 -6.35
C GLU A 57 17.32 7.41 -6.38
N ALA A 58 16.04 7.37 -6.76
CA ALA A 58 15.27 6.15 -6.93
C ALA A 58 15.95 5.12 -7.84
N LEU A 59 16.57 5.57 -8.93
CA LEU A 59 17.26 4.69 -9.87
C LEU A 59 18.50 4.03 -9.27
N LYS A 60 19.15 4.69 -8.30
CA LYS A 60 20.36 4.18 -7.66
C LYS A 60 20.05 3.10 -6.63
N GLU A 61 18.81 3.05 -6.15
CA GLU A 61 18.32 2.10 -5.15
C GLU A 61 17.77 0.82 -5.76
N MET A 62 17.37 0.87 -7.03
CA MET A 62 16.77 -0.27 -7.73
C MET A 62 17.81 -1.30 -8.14
N ASP A 63 17.50 -2.57 -7.89
CA ASP A 63 18.18 -3.67 -8.55
C ASP A 63 17.72 -3.82 -10.02
N GLU A 64 18.35 -4.75 -10.75
CA GLU A 64 18.04 -4.99 -12.16
C GLU A 64 16.58 -5.40 -12.38
N TRP A 65 16.00 -6.14 -11.42
CA TRP A 65 14.62 -6.62 -11.53
C TRP A 65 13.63 -5.46 -11.36
N CYS A 66 13.77 -4.66 -10.30
CA CYS A 66 12.93 -3.51 -10.01
C CYS A 66 13.00 -2.49 -11.16
N LEU A 67 14.22 -2.17 -11.62
CA LEU A 67 14.41 -1.24 -12.72
C LEU A 67 13.72 -1.71 -14.00
N ASN A 68 13.88 -2.99 -14.37
CA ASN A 68 13.27 -3.55 -15.57
C ASN A 68 11.73 -3.56 -15.46
N GLN A 69 11.20 -3.97 -14.30
CA GLN A 69 9.76 -4.04 -14.06
C GLN A 69 9.12 -2.65 -14.10
N HIS A 70 9.66 -1.70 -13.34
CA HIS A 70 9.12 -0.34 -13.24
C HIS A 70 9.34 0.48 -14.52
N THR A 71 10.36 0.14 -15.33
CA THR A 71 10.51 0.73 -16.66
C THR A 71 9.41 0.23 -17.61
N LYS A 72 9.09 -1.06 -17.58
CA LYS A 72 8.02 -1.64 -18.43
C LYS A 72 6.65 -1.09 -18.10
N THR A 73 6.36 -0.85 -16.83
CA THR A 73 5.08 -0.25 -16.40
C THR A 73 5.03 1.26 -16.63
N GLY A 74 6.17 1.90 -16.87
CA GLY A 74 6.29 3.36 -17.00
C GLY A 74 6.39 4.09 -15.65
N LEU A 75 6.44 3.36 -14.54
CA LEU A 75 6.56 3.92 -13.19
C LEU A 75 7.89 4.65 -12.96
N VAL A 76 8.99 4.17 -13.55
CA VAL A 76 10.27 4.89 -13.50
C VAL A 76 10.11 6.31 -14.03
N LYS A 77 9.56 6.46 -15.24
CA LYS A 77 9.36 7.76 -15.86
C LYS A 77 8.38 8.61 -15.05
N SER A 78 7.26 8.02 -14.63
CA SER A 78 6.21 8.74 -13.92
C SER A 78 6.66 9.23 -12.54
N SER A 79 7.49 8.46 -11.82
CA SER A 79 8.02 8.87 -10.51
C SER A 79 9.09 9.96 -10.61
N GLN A 80 9.80 10.04 -11.74
CA GLN A 80 10.72 11.15 -12.04
C GLN A 80 9.99 12.43 -12.43
N GLU A 81 8.88 12.30 -13.15
CA GLU A 81 8.05 13.43 -13.62
C GLU A 81 7.04 13.90 -12.57
N SER A 82 6.77 13.09 -11.53
CA SER A 82 5.83 13.45 -10.47
C SER A 82 6.23 14.73 -9.74
N THR A 83 5.22 15.53 -9.42
CA THR A 83 5.38 16.79 -8.69
C THR A 83 5.08 16.64 -7.20
N TYR A 84 4.44 15.54 -6.78
CA TYR A 84 4.00 15.34 -5.40
C TYR A 84 5.12 14.81 -4.52
N SER A 85 5.48 15.57 -3.48
CA SER A 85 6.46 15.11 -2.51
C SER A 85 5.92 13.95 -1.65
N PRO A 86 6.78 13.12 -1.05
CA PRO A 86 6.34 12.12 -0.08
C PRO A 86 5.43 12.70 1.02
N GLU A 87 5.73 13.90 1.53
CA GLU A 87 4.93 14.57 2.56
C GLU A 87 3.54 14.97 2.07
N GLU A 88 3.42 15.46 0.84
CA GLU A 88 2.13 15.81 0.25
C GLU A 88 1.28 14.55 0.07
N VAL A 89 1.86 13.51 -0.51
CA VAL A 89 1.16 12.24 -0.74
C VAL A 89 0.69 11.61 0.58
N ALA A 90 1.55 11.55 1.60
CA ALA A 90 1.17 11.01 2.91
C ALA A 90 -0.01 11.77 3.53
N LYS A 91 -0.04 13.10 3.39
CA LYS A 91 -1.16 13.94 3.85
C LYS A 91 -2.43 13.67 3.07
N PHE A 92 -2.36 13.64 1.73
CA PHE A 92 -3.53 13.37 0.89
C PHE A 92 -4.15 12.00 1.17
N VAL A 93 -3.30 10.98 1.34
CA VAL A 93 -3.73 9.62 1.71
C VAL A 93 -4.39 9.62 3.08
N LEU A 94 -3.81 10.28 4.08
CA LEU A 94 -4.40 10.36 5.42
C LEU A 94 -5.74 11.12 5.40
N GLU A 95 -5.84 12.21 4.65
CA GLU A 95 -7.08 12.98 4.48
C GLU A 95 -8.18 12.14 3.81
N TYR A 96 -7.83 11.38 2.77
CA TYR A 96 -8.73 10.42 2.14
C TYR A 96 -9.23 9.37 3.14
N ILE A 97 -8.32 8.78 3.93
CA ILE A 97 -8.70 7.81 4.98
C ILE A 97 -9.62 8.46 6.01
N LYS A 98 -9.30 9.65 6.51
CA LYS A 98 -10.09 10.35 7.54
C LYS A 98 -11.46 10.80 7.06
N ARG A 99 -11.64 11.05 5.76
CA ARG A 99 -12.95 11.33 5.16
C ARG A 99 -13.92 10.16 5.38
N TRP A 100 -13.40 8.93 5.27
CA TRP A 100 -14.20 7.72 5.39
C TRP A 100 -14.20 7.11 6.79
N VAL A 101 -13.09 7.25 7.53
CA VAL A 101 -12.89 6.70 8.88
C VAL A 101 -12.27 7.78 9.76
N PRO A 102 -13.06 8.75 10.26
CA PRO A 102 -12.54 9.91 10.99
C PRO A 102 -11.96 9.54 12.35
N GLU A 103 -12.50 8.51 13.01
CA GLU A 103 -12.05 8.09 14.33
C GLU A 103 -10.76 7.26 14.26
N PRO A 104 -9.67 7.69 14.93
CA PRO A 104 -8.42 6.95 14.96
C PRO A 104 -8.57 5.54 15.53
N ARG A 105 -7.68 4.64 15.12
CA ARG A 105 -7.59 3.24 15.56
C ARG A 105 -8.83 2.39 15.26
N THR A 106 -9.70 2.87 14.37
CA THR A 106 -10.94 2.17 13.98
C THR A 106 -10.72 1.18 12.84
N ALA A 107 -10.10 1.63 11.75
CA ALA A 107 -9.87 0.78 10.57
C ALA A 107 -8.60 -0.06 10.67
N VAL A 108 -8.63 -1.22 10.01
CA VAL A 108 -7.49 -2.15 9.94
C VAL A 108 -6.84 -2.07 8.57
N LEU A 109 -5.51 -2.01 8.53
CA LEU A 109 -4.74 -2.07 7.29
C LEU A 109 -4.93 -3.45 6.63
N ALA A 110 -5.25 -3.49 5.34
CA ALA A 110 -5.55 -4.70 4.60
C ALA A 110 -4.80 -4.75 3.26
N GLY A 111 -4.55 -5.95 2.76
CA GLY A 111 -3.89 -6.14 1.47
C GLY A 111 -3.27 -7.52 1.31
N SER A 112 -2.66 -7.79 0.18
CA SER A 112 -1.93 -9.03 -0.08
C SER A 112 -0.48 -8.86 0.35
N SER A 113 -0.01 -9.67 1.30
CA SER A 113 1.34 -9.49 1.87
C SER A 113 1.54 -8.13 2.52
N VAL A 114 0.46 -7.49 2.99
CA VAL A 114 0.44 -6.09 3.46
C VAL A 114 1.36 -5.81 4.66
N HIS A 115 1.90 -6.84 5.31
CA HIS A 115 2.97 -6.66 6.27
C HIS A 115 4.19 -5.98 5.64
N PHE A 116 4.47 -6.23 4.35
CA PHE A 116 5.52 -5.56 3.58
C PHE A 116 5.24 -4.07 3.48
N ASP A 117 4.06 -3.67 3.00
CA ASP A 117 3.66 -2.27 2.90
C ASP A 117 3.66 -1.57 4.26
N ALA A 118 3.18 -2.27 5.28
CA ALA A 118 3.21 -1.80 6.66
C ALA A 118 4.63 -1.52 7.16
N THR A 119 5.64 -2.24 6.68
CA THR A 119 7.04 -1.96 7.06
C THR A 119 7.52 -0.64 6.47
N PHE A 120 7.21 -0.34 5.19
CA PHE A 120 7.55 0.93 4.56
C PHE A 120 6.83 2.10 5.22
N LEU A 121 5.53 1.96 5.50
CA LEU A 121 4.76 3.01 6.17
C LEU A 121 5.24 3.32 7.60
N ARG A 122 5.96 2.39 8.24
CA ARG A 122 6.48 2.52 9.61
C ARG A 122 8.00 2.68 9.68
N ALA A 123 8.68 2.69 8.54
CA ALA A 123 10.13 2.75 8.50
C ALA A 123 10.63 4.18 8.64
N THR A 124 11.83 4.33 9.20
CA THR A 124 12.53 5.61 9.19
C THR A 124 12.92 6.04 7.79
N GLY A 125 13.18 5.07 6.90
CA GLY A 125 13.37 5.22 5.46
C GLY A 125 14.34 6.32 4.99
N PRO A 126 14.48 6.49 3.67
CA PRO A 126 15.11 7.67 3.07
C PRO A 126 14.15 8.88 3.02
N ASP A 127 12.83 8.65 3.10
CA ASP A 127 11.80 9.70 3.08
C ASP A 127 11.67 10.34 4.46
N VAL A 128 12.50 11.36 4.72
CA VAL A 128 12.55 12.10 6.00
C VAL A 128 12.34 13.60 5.79
N ILE A 129 11.68 14.24 6.76
CA ILE A 129 11.56 15.71 6.79
C ILE A 129 12.98 16.29 6.98
N GLU A 130 13.35 17.32 6.19
CA GLU A 130 14.70 17.94 6.13
C GLU A 130 15.34 18.30 7.49
N ASN A 131 14.56 18.41 8.57
CA ASN A 131 15.04 18.73 9.92
C ASN A 131 15.10 17.52 10.89
N GLY A 132 15.13 16.30 10.37
CA GLY A 132 15.51 15.08 11.12
C GLY A 132 14.53 14.58 12.18
N GLY A 133 13.28 15.05 12.17
CA GLY A 133 12.36 14.90 13.32
C GLY A 133 11.17 13.94 13.17
N SER A 134 10.78 13.52 11.97
CA SER A 134 9.66 12.58 11.82
C SER A 134 9.68 11.84 10.49
N GLN A 135 9.25 10.59 10.57
CA GLN A 135 8.99 9.73 9.43
C GLN A 135 7.80 10.31 8.68
N ILE A 136 7.82 10.32 7.36
CA ILE A 136 6.75 10.97 6.59
C ILE A 136 5.48 10.12 6.58
N TRP A 137 5.65 8.81 6.43
CA TRP A 137 4.57 7.87 6.17
C TRP A 137 3.84 7.38 7.42
N ASN A 138 4.45 7.48 8.61
CA ASN A 138 3.91 6.90 9.85
C ASN A 138 2.56 7.50 10.27
N ILE A 139 2.24 8.71 9.80
CA ILE A 139 0.95 9.36 10.06
C ILE A 139 -0.25 8.52 9.60
N ILE A 140 -0.06 7.66 8.59
CA ILE A 140 -1.08 6.73 8.09
C ILE A 140 -1.30 5.59 9.10
N PRO A 141 -0.33 4.71 9.40
CA PRO A 141 -0.52 3.63 10.37
C PRO A 141 -0.76 4.11 11.82
N ASP A 142 -0.43 5.37 12.15
CA ASP A 142 -0.80 5.98 13.42
C ASP A 142 -2.29 6.30 13.54
N HIS A 143 -2.98 6.51 12.41
CA HIS A 143 -4.43 6.64 12.39
C HIS A 143 -5.15 5.28 12.35
N LEU A 144 -4.49 4.23 11.86
CA LEU A 144 -5.07 2.89 11.75
C LEU A 144 -4.87 2.05 13.03
N HIS A 145 -5.64 0.97 13.16
CA HIS A 145 -5.42 -0.03 14.20
C HIS A 145 -4.07 -0.73 14.00
N TYR A 146 -3.47 -1.26 15.08
CA TYR A 146 -2.14 -1.91 15.02
C TYR A 146 -2.10 -3.26 14.27
N ARG A 147 -3.28 -3.85 14.05
CA ARG A 147 -3.43 -5.14 13.36
C ARG A 147 -3.43 -4.94 11.85
N ILE A 148 -3.23 -6.04 11.14
CA ILE A 148 -3.39 -6.11 9.69
C ILE A 148 -4.32 -7.26 9.31
N VAL A 149 -4.99 -7.13 8.17
CA VAL A 149 -5.66 -8.22 7.45
C VAL A 149 -4.79 -8.56 6.24
N ASP A 150 -3.89 -9.52 6.43
CA ASP A 150 -2.99 -9.98 5.36
C ASP A 150 -3.62 -11.16 4.60
N VAL A 151 -4.09 -10.90 3.38
CA VAL A 151 -4.74 -11.91 2.53
C VAL A 151 -3.78 -13.04 2.15
N SER A 152 -2.47 -12.80 2.11
CA SER A 152 -1.48 -13.85 1.84
C SER A 152 -1.45 -14.90 2.95
N THR A 153 -1.78 -14.53 4.19
CA THR A 153 -1.97 -15.49 5.29
C THR A 153 -3.10 -16.47 4.92
N LEU A 154 -4.25 -15.96 4.47
CA LEU A 154 -5.37 -16.79 4.04
C LEU A 154 -5.03 -17.64 2.81
N LYS A 155 -4.34 -17.07 1.82
CA LYS A 155 -3.88 -17.82 0.62
C LYS A 155 -3.01 -19.02 1.02
N GLU A 156 -2.05 -18.81 1.92
CA GLU A 156 -1.13 -19.88 2.34
C GLU A 156 -1.81 -20.95 3.22
N LEU A 157 -2.78 -20.58 4.07
CA LEU A 157 -3.58 -21.54 4.83
C LEU A 157 -4.52 -22.33 3.90
N CYS A 158 -5.22 -21.67 2.99
CA CYS A 158 -6.08 -22.32 1.99
C CYS A 158 -5.30 -23.32 1.14
N ARG A 159 -4.10 -22.96 0.68
CA ARG A 159 -3.25 -23.86 -0.12
C ARG A 159 -2.89 -25.16 0.62
N ARG A 160 -2.70 -25.10 1.95
CA ARG A 160 -2.28 -26.25 2.77
C ARG A 160 -3.46 -27.08 3.28
N TRP A 161 -4.52 -26.41 3.73
CA TRP A 161 -5.67 -27.05 4.37
C TRP A 161 -6.77 -27.41 3.37
N TYR A 162 -6.85 -26.71 2.24
CA TYR A 162 -7.87 -26.88 1.20
C TYR A 162 -7.22 -26.93 -0.22
N PRO A 163 -6.35 -27.91 -0.50
CA PRO A 163 -5.58 -27.96 -1.75
C PRO A 163 -6.45 -28.04 -3.01
N THR A 164 -7.58 -28.76 -2.96
CA THR A 164 -8.50 -28.91 -4.11
C THR A 164 -9.21 -27.60 -4.48
N ALA A 165 -9.53 -26.76 -3.49
CA ALA A 165 -10.08 -25.43 -3.75
C ALA A 165 -9.04 -24.52 -4.43
N THR A 166 -7.76 -24.70 -4.09
CA THR A 166 -6.64 -23.91 -4.65
C THR A 166 -6.33 -24.30 -6.10
N GLU A 167 -6.43 -25.59 -6.44
CA GLU A 167 -6.29 -26.07 -7.83
C GLU A 167 -7.34 -25.45 -8.75
N ARG A 168 -8.60 -25.40 -8.29
CA ARG A 168 -9.70 -24.74 -9.02
C ARG A 168 -9.42 -23.26 -9.28
N TRP A 169 -8.82 -22.55 -8.33
CA TRP A 169 -8.45 -21.14 -8.51
C TRP A 169 -7.39 -20.94 -9.60
N LYS A 170 -6.38 -21.81 -9.68
CA LYS A 170 -5.35 -21.75 -10.75
C LYS A 170 -5.94 -21.92 -12.14
N HIS A 171 -7.01 -22.70 -12.29
CA HIS A 171 -7.68 -22.91 -13.56
C HIS A 171 -8.63 -21.76 -13.96
N LEU A 172 -9.07 -20.95 -12.99
CA LEU A 172 -10.03 -19.86 -13.20
C LEU A 172 -9.38 -18.49 -13.39
N SER A 173 -8.12 -18.29 -12.99
CA SER A 173 -7.38 -17.05 -13.22
C SER A 173 -6.83 -17.01 -14.67
N PRO A 174 -7.44 -16.27 -15.61
CA PRO A 174 -7.04 -16.28 -17.03
C PRO A 174 -5.73 -15.51 -17.27
N ARG A 175 -5.26 -14.82 -16.23
CA ARG A 175 -3.96 -14.16 -16.19
C ARG A 175 -3.20 -14.84 -15.06
N GLY A 176 -2.05 -15.44 -15.40
CA GLY A 176 -1.09 -15.90 -14.40
C GLY A 176 -0.88 -14.81 -13.36
N SER A 177 -0.56 -15.22 -12.14
CA SER A 177 -0.34 -14.38 -10.97
C SER A 177 0.75 -13.30 -11.20
N ASN A 178 0.44 -12.30 -12.00
CA ASN A 178 1.23 -11.11 -12.15
C ASN A 178 0.71 -10.19 -11.05
N HIS A 179 1.52 -10.01 -10.02
CA HIS A 179 1.44 -8.82 -9.20
C HIS A 179 1.56 -7.66 -10.20
N ARG A 180 0.49 -6.87 -10.26
CA ARG A 180 0.52 -5.59 -10.96
C ARG A 180 1.14 -4.61 -10.01
#